data_AF-A0A317Z5R4-F1
#
_entry.id   AF-A0A317Z5R4-F1
#
_cell.length_a   1.000
_cell.length_b   1.000
_cell.length_c   1.000
_cell.angle_alpha   90.00
_cell.angle_beta   90.00
_cell.angle_gamma   90.00
#
_symmetry.space_group_name_H-M   'P 1'
#
loop_
_entity.id
_entity.type
_entity.pdbx_description
1 polymer ?
#
loop_
_entity_poly.entity_id
_entity_poly.type
_entity_poly.pdbx_seq_one_letter_code
_entity_poly.pdbx_strand_id
1 'polypeptide(L)'
;MDLTNIKAIIFDLEGTLLDRQKSRDKFIEEQYERFHDYLVRVQASDFRKKFIELDDDEDHDKPDLYKEIIKQFNIDRLTWKDLFND
;
A
#
# COMPACT_ATOMS: atom_id res chain seq x y z
N MET A 1 21.95 11.18 19.30
CA MET A 1 21.34 9.87 18.97
C MET A 1 19.90 10.19 18.62
N ASP A 2 19.61 10.37 17.35
CA ASP A 2 18.28 10.77 16.86
C ASP A 2 17.53 9.50 16.44
N LEU A 3 16.63 9.03 17.29
CA LEU A 3 15.69 7.94 17.04
C LEU A 3 14.38 8.51 16.48
N THR A 4 14.47 9.33 15.44
CA THR A 4 13.34 10.16 15.01
C THR A 4 12.67 9.53 13.80
N ASN A 5 11.47 8.99 14.06
CA ASN A 5 10.43 8.55 13.12
C ASN A 5 10.49 7.13 12.57
N ILE A 6 10.51 6.13 13.45
CA ILE A 6 9.75 4.92 13.15
C ILE A 6 8.34 5.15 13.68
N LYS A 7 7.42 5.65 12.83
CA LYS A 7 5.99 5.54 13.08
C LYS A 7 5.63 4.07 12.86
N ALA A 8 5.88 3.24 13.87
CA ALA A 8 5.36 1.88 13.85
C ALA A 8 3.84 1.98 13.91
N ILE A 9 3.17 1.80 12.78
CA ILE A 9 1.75 1.47 12.75
C ILE A 9 1.65 0.11 13.43
N ILE A 10 1.31 0.13 14.72
CA ILE A 10 0.95 -1.07 15.46
C ILE A 10 -0.42 -1.47 14.91
N PHE A 11 -0.42 -2.46 14.02
CA PHE A 11 -1.64 -3.20 13.71
C PHE A 11 -2.12 -3.84 15.00
N ASP A 12 -3.32 -3.44 15.43
CA ASP A 12 -4.08 -4.18 16.42
C ASP A 12 -4.38 -5.55 15.83
N LEU A 13 -3.58 -6.53 16.26
CA LEU A 13 -3.67 -7.94 15.88
C LEU A 13 -4.65 -8.69 16.81
N GLU A 14 -5.56 -7.96 17.47
CA GLU A 14 -6.63 -8.51 18.30
C GLU A 14 -7.80 -8.91 17.39
N GLY A 15 -7.63 -10.01 16.65
CA GLY A 15 -8.69 -10.44 15.75
C GLY A 15 -8.44 -11.66 14.90
N THR A 16 -7.70 -12.64 15.41
CA THR A 16 -7.60 -14.01 14.86
C THR A 16 -6.86 -14.15 13.53
N LEU A 17 -6.11 -15.24 13.42
CA LEU A 17 -5.33 -15.72 12.27
C LEU A 17 -6.15 -16.01 10.99
N LEU A 18 -7.35 -15.44 10.83
CA LEU A 18 -8.23 -15.74 9.71
C LEU A 18 -8.34 -14.55 8.75
N ASP A 19 -8.06 -14.86 7.48
CA ASP A 19 -8.11 -14.00 6.31
C ASP A 19 -6.98 -12.97 6.18
N ARG A 20 -5.77 -13.49 5.90
CA ARG A 20 -4.69 -12.72 5.23
C ARG A 20 -5.22 -11.84 4.08
N GLN A 21 -6.24 -12.33 3.36
CA GLN A 21 -6.93 -11.57 2.32
C GLN A 21 -7.73 -10.38 2.86
N LYS A 22 -8.55 -10.55 3.91
CA LYS A 22 -9.34 -9.45 4.50
C LYS A 22 -8.44 -8.40 5.15
N SER A 23 -7.38 -8.83 5.82
CA SER A 23 -6.40 -7.91 6.42
C SER A 23 -5.67 -7.11 5.33
N ARG A 24 -5.27 -7.77 4.23
CA ARG A 24 -4.70 -7.11 3.05
C ARG A 24 -5.67 -6.12 2.42
N ASP A 25 -6.92 -6.52 2.21
CA ASP A 25 -7.94 -5.65 1.63
C ASP A 25 -8.18 -4.39 2.46
N LYS A 26 -8.28 -4.56 3.78
CA LYS A 26 -8.43 -3.44 4.71
C LYS A 26 -7.20 -2.52 4.68
N PHE A 27 -6.00 -3.10 4.66
CA PHE A 27 -4.76 -2.32 4.54
C PHE A 27 -4.70 -1.50 3.26
N ILE A 28 -5.04 -2.09 2.11
CA ILE A 28 -5.05 -1.40 0.82
C ILE A 28 -6.07 -0.25 0.84
N GLU A 29 -7.26 -0.47 1.40
CA GLU A 29 -8.30 0.54 1.52
C GLU A 29 -7.86 1.71 2.40
N GLU A 30 -7.32 1.43 3.59
CA GLU A 30 -6.80 2.46 4.49
C GLU A 30 -5.63 3.23 3.86
N GLN A 31 -4.71 2.56 3.17
CA GLN A 31 -3.60 3.19 2.47
C GLN A 31 -4.12 4.09 1.34
N TYR A 32 -5.09 3.62 0.55
CA TYR A 32 -5.72 4.40 -0.50
C TYR A 32 -6.42 5.65 0.06
N GLU A 33 -7.11 5.53 1.19
CA GLU A 33 -7.73 6.68 1.87
C GLU A 33 -6.69 7.68 2.37
N ARG A 34 -5.58 7.22 2.98
CA ARG A 34 -4.48 8.09 3.44
C ARG A 34 -3.85 8.88 2.29
N PHE A 35 -3.73 8.26 1.12
CA PHE A 35 -3.18 8.89 -0.08
C PHE A 35 -4.25 9.38 -1.07
N HIS A 36 -5.51 9.47 -0.66
CA HIS A 36 -6.63 9.78 -1.56
C HIS A 36 -6.42 11.12 -2.29
N ASP A 37 -5.91 12.14 -1.60
CA ASP A 37 -5.55 13.45 -2.18
C ASP A 37 -4.55 13.38 -3.34
N TYR A 38 -3.71 12.34 -3.37
CA TYR A 38 -2.73 12.10 -4.42
C TYR A 38 -3.22 11.09 -5.46
N LEU A 39 -4.10 10.18 -5.04
CA LEU A 39 -4.73 9.14 -5.84
C LEU A 39 -6.09 9.57 -6.41
N VAL A 40 -6.48 10.85 -6.36
CA VAL A 40 -7.77 11.37 -6.86
C VAL A 40 -8.10 10.92 -8.30
N ARG A 41 -7.08 10.70 -9.13
CA ARG A 41 -7.24 10.25 -10.53
C ARG A 41 -7.28 8.73 -10.70
N VAL A 42 -7.00 8.00 -9.64
CA VAL A 42 -6.97 6.53 -9.59
C VAL A 42 -8.25 6.08 -8.90
N GLN A 43 -8.91 5.03 -9.38
CA GLN A 43 -10.03 4.47 -8.65
C GLN A 43 -9.53 3.50 -7.58
N ALA A 44 -10.18 3.48 -6.42
CA ALA A 44 -9.86 2.53 -5.34
C ALA A 44 -9.88 1.08 -5.84
N SER A 45 -10.84 0.74 -6.72
CA SER A 45 -10.94 -0.59 -7.31
C SER A 45 -9.75 -0.94 -8.22
N ASP A 46 -9.27 0.00 -9.03
CA ASP A 46 -8.10 -0.19 -9.90
C ASP A 46 -6.82 -0.33 -9.07
N PHE A 47 -6.65 0.53 -8.05
CA PHE A 47 -5.52 0.48 -7.13
C PHE A 47 -5.46 -0.86 -6.41
N ARG A 48 -6.60 -1.29 -5.83
CA ARG A 48 -6.73 -2.56 -5.13
C ARG A 48 -6.42 -3.75 -6.02
N LYS A 49 -7.01 -3.79 -7.21
CA LYS A 49 -6.77 -4.88 -8.17
C LYS A 49 -5.30 -4.98 -8.52
N LYS A 50 -4.65 -3.84 -8.80
CA LYS A 50 -3.24 -3.82 -9.20
C LYS A 50 -2.31 -4.20 -8.04
N PHE A 51 -2.61 -3.75 -6.83
CA PHE A 51 -1.87 -4.15 -5.64
C PHE A 51 -1.96 -5.67 -5.43
N ILE A 52 -3.15 -6.25 -5.48
CA ILE A 52 -3.32 -7.70 -5.30
C ILE A 52 -2.60 -8.48 -6.41
N GLU A 53 -2.72 -8.04 -7.67
CA GLU A 53 -2.06 -8.69 -8.81
C GLU A 53 -0.53 -8.73 -8.65
N LEU A 54 0.06 -7.66 -8.11
CA LEU A 54 1.50 -7.56 -7.88
C LEU A 54 1.95 -8.23 -6.56
N ASP A 55 1.10 -8.27 -5.54
CA ASP A 55 1.38 -8.90 -4.22
C ASP A 55 1.24 -10.43 -4.27
N ASP A 56 0.47 -10.96 -5.23
CA ASP A 56 0.33 -12.40 -5.47
C ASP A 56 1.50 -12.96 -6.29
N ASP A 57 2.31 -12.09 -6.91
CA ASP A 57 3.48 -12.46 -7.69
C ASP A 57 4.67 -12.71 -6.74
N GLU A 58 5.03 -13.99 -6.56
CA GLU A 58 6.06 -14.44 -5.62
C GLU A 58 7.47 -13.88 -5.92
N ASP A 59 7.70 -13.41 -7.15
CA ASP A 59 8.96 -12.79 -7.59
C ASP A 59 8.96 -11.25 -7.43
N HIS A 60 7.83 -10.63 -7.07
CA HIS A 60 7.75 -9.18 -6.88
C HIS A 60 7.97 -8.78 -5.42
N ASP A 61 9.15 -8.22 -5.17
CA ASP A 61 9.40 -7.48 -3.95
C ASP A 61 8.48 -6.25 -3.84
N LYS A 62 8.02 -5.96 -2.61
CA LYS A 62 7.21 -4.78 -2.27
C LYS A 62 7.66 -3.45 -2.92
N PRO A 63 8.96 -3.08 -2.94
CA PRO A 63 9.42 -1.88 -3.64
C PRO A 63 9.09 -1.86 -5.13
N ASP A 64 9.16 -2.99 -5.83
CA ASP A 64 8.88 -3.07 -7.27
C ASP A 64 7.38 -3.03 -7.56
N LEU A 65 6.56 -3.60 -6.68
CA LEU A 65 5.12 -3.42 -6.68
C LEU A 65 4.74 -1.92 -6.66
N TYR A 66 5.28 -1.14 -5.72
CA TYR A 66 4.93 0.27 -5.61
C TYR A 66 5.47 1.12 -6.78
N LYS A 67 6.65 0.77 -7.33
CA LYS A 67 7.16 1.42 -8.55
C LYS A 67 6.24 1.19 -9.74
N GLU A 68 5.76 -0.05 -9.93
CA GLU A 68 4.84 -0.39 -11.01
C GLU A 68 3.49 0.31 -10.82
N ILE A 69 2.97 0.39 -9.60
CA ILE A 69 1.76 1.18 -9.30
C ILE A 69 1.94 2.65 -9.72
N ILE A 70 3.03 3.29 -9.30
CA ILE A 70 3.27 4.70 -9.64
C ILE A 70 3.41 4.93 -11.14
N LYS A 71 4.11 4.02 -11.82
CA LYS A 71 4.29 4.07 -13.27
C LYS A 71 2.98 3.82 -14.02
N GLN A 72 2.19 2.84 -13.60
CA GLN A 72 0.91 2.47 -14.21
C GLN A 72 -0.13 3.59 -14.08
N PHE A 73 -0.21 4.20 -12.90
CA PHE A 73 -1.18 5.26 -12.60
C PHE A 73 -0.62 6.67 -12.87
N ASN A 74 0.62 6.77 -13.33
CA ASN A 74 1.34 8.01 -13.59
C ASN A 74 1.24 9.01 -12.41
N ILE A 75 1.54 8.51 -11.20
CA ILE A 75 1.42 9.27 -9.95
C ILE A 75 2.67 10.15 -9.80
N ASP A 76 2.60 11.40 -10.25
CA ASP A 76 3.76 12.31 -10.17
C ASP A 76 3.97 12.92 -8.77
N ARG A 77 2.96 12.86 -7.89
CA ARG A 77 2.98 13.53 -6.57
C ARG A 77 3.42 12.65 -5.41
N LEU A 78 3.57 11.35 -5.61
CA LEU A 78 4.06 10.40 -4.61
C LEU A 78 5.20 9.58 -5.19
N THR A 79 6.16 9.21 -4.35
CA THR A 79 7.18 8.24 -4.72
C THR A 79 6.88 6.87 -4.13
N TRP A 80 7.47 5.83 -4.69
CA TRP A 80 7.25 4.45 -4.22
C TRP A 80 7.71 4.28 -2.78
N LYS A 81 8.65 5.13 -2.34
CA LYS A 81 9.12 5.19 -0.96
C LYS A 81 8.07 5.77 -0.01
N ASP A 82 7.27 6.74 -0.46
CA ASP A 82 6.19 7.30 0.37
C ASP A 82 5.11 6.25 0.62
N LEU A 83 4.74 5.49 -0.43
CA LEU A 83 3.80 4.37 -0.31
C LEU A 83 4.36 3.20 0.50
N PHE A 84 5.67 2.93 0.38
CA PHE A 84 6.32 1.83 1.10
C PHE A 84 6.57 2.12 2.59
N ASN A 85 6.76 3.40 2.96
CA ASN A 85 7.02 3.82 4.34
C ASN A 85 5.75 4.25 5.11
N ASP A 86 4.56 4.02 4.55
CA ASP A 86 3.29 4.15 5.28
C ASP A 86 3.18 3.08 6.37
#